data_AF-A0A6B3GR69-F1
#
_entry.id   AF-A0A6B3GR69-F1
#
_cell.length_a   1.000
_cell.length_b   1.000
_cell.length_c   1.000
_cell.angle_alpha   90.00
_cell.angle_beta   90.00
_cell.angle_gamma   90.00
#
_symmetry.space_group_name_H-M   'P 1'
#
loop_
_entity.id
_entity.type
_entity.pdbx_description
1 polymer ?
#
loop_
_entity_poly.entity_id
_entity_poly.type
_entity_poly.pdbx_seq_one_letter_code
_entity_poly.pdbx_strand_id
1 'polypeptide(L)' 'ARKKLGMRYRMAVVPLDPSPIRGSHGRLPESDDEGPLILCSTPHAFTDRVRATEVKALLLQLAGLH' A
#
# COMPACT_ATOMS: atom_id res chain seq x y z
N ALA A 1 11.99 5.51 -28.30
CA ALA A 1 12.56 6.53 -29.21
C ALA A 1 11.67 7.77 -29.37
N ARG A 2 10.48 7.71 -30.00
CA ARG A 2 9.65 8.91 -30.30
C ARG A 2 9.36 9.85 -29.11
N LYS A 3 8.95 9.30 -27.95
CA LYS A 3 8.74 10.10 -26.72
C LYS A 3 10.02 10.83 -26.28
N LYS A 4 11.17 10.13 -26.33
CA LYS A 4 12.48 10.69 -25.97
C LYS A 4 12.96 11.78 -26.94
N LEU A 5 12.47 11.77 -28.19
CA LEU A 5 12.75 12.76 -29.24
C LEU A 5 11.74 13.92 -29.32
N GLY A 6 10.76 14.00 -28.40
CA GLY A 6 9.77 15.09 -28.38
C GLY A 6 8.71 15.04 -29.47
N MET A 7 8.62 13.94 -30.22
CA MET A 7 7.64 13.78 -31.30
C MET A 7 6.26 13.39 -30.73
N ARG A 8 5.19 13.92 -31.33
CA ARG A 8 3.82 13.48 -31.02
C ARG A 8 3.61 12.02 -31.43
N TYR A 9 2.90 11.27 -30.60
CA TYR A 9 2.56 9.88 -30.90
C TYR A 9 1.31 9.44 -30.15
N ARG A 10 0.63 8.41 -30.66
CA ARG A 10 -0.51 7.77 -30.00
C ARG A 10 -0.01 6.80 -28.93
N MET A 11 -0.51 6.93 -27.70
CA MET A 11 -0.27 6.00 -26.62
C MET A 11 -1.36 4.92 -26.59
N ALA A 12 -0.98 3.66 -26.49
CA ALA A 12 -1.88 2.57 -26.13
C ALA A 12 -1.92 2.48 -24.59
N VAL A 13 -2.76 3.30 -23.96
CA VAL A 13 -2.86 3.40 -22.48
C VAL A 13 -3.69 2.29 -21.84
N VAL A 14 -4.39 1.49 -22.65
CA VAL A 14 -5.10 0.29 -22.23
C VAL A 14 -4.60 -0.88 -23.09
N PRO A 15 -3.49 -1.53 -22.72
CA PRO A 15 -2.98 -2.68 -23.46
C PRO A 15 -3.85 -3.92 -23.21
N LEU A 16 -3.97 -4.80 -24.22
CA LEU A 16 -4.58 -6.12 -24.06
C LEU A 16 -3.61 -7.14 -23.43
N ASP A 17 -2.30 -6.88 -23.52
CA ASP A 17 -1.26 -7.64 -22.83
C ASP A 17 -1.02 -7.05 -21.42
N PRO A 18 -1.24 -7.83 -20.34
CA PRO A 18 -1.04 -7.36 -18.98
C PRO A 18 0.44 -7.39 -18.53
N SER A 19 1.38 -7.90 -19.34
CA SER A 19 2.81 -8.03 -18.97
C SER A 19 3.48 -6.78 -18.37
N PRO A 20 3.09 -5.53 -18.72
CA PRO A 20 3.66 -4.34 -18.08
C PRO A 20 3.20 -4.12 -16.62
N ILE A 21 2.14 -4.78 -16.17
CA ILE A 21 1.60 -4.67 -14.82
C ILE A 21 2.42 -5.58 -13.90
N ARG A 22 3.36 -4.99 -13.18
CA ARG A 22 4.25 -5.71 -12.24
C ARG A 22 3.78 -5.68 -10.79
N GLY A 23 2.62 -5.09 -10.55
CA GLY A 23 2.00 -4.91 -9.25
C GLY A 23 0.73 -4.10 -9.40
N SER A 24 -0.24 -4.37 -8.52
CA SER A 24 -1.49 -3.63 -8.41
C SER A 24 -1.76 -3.36 -6.93
N HIS A 25 -2.69 -2.46 -6.63
CA HIS A 25 -3.02 -2.04 -5.26
C HIS A 25 -4.53 -2.05 -5.04
N GLY A 26 -4.95 -2.00 -3.77
CA GLY A 26 -6.35 -1.84 -3.37
C GLY A 26 -7.13 -3.13 -3.12
N ARG A 27 -6.60 -4.29 -3.54
CA ARG A 27 -7.12 -5.59 -3.11
C ARG A 27 -6.57 -5.93 -1.72
N LEU A 28 -7.41 -6.49 -0.85
CA LEU A 28 -6.96 -7.01 0.44
C LEU A 28 -6.05 -8.23 0.25
N PRO A 29 -5.02 -8.41 1.11
CA PRO A 29 -4.21 -9.62 1.14
C PRO A 29 -5.05 -10.88 1.31
N GLU A 30 -4.62 -12.00 0.74
CA GLU A 30 -5.32 -13.29 0.85
C GLU A 30 -5.09 -13.97 2.20
N SER A 31 -3.95 -13.67 2.83
CA SER A 31 -3.55 -14.20 4.12
C SER A 31 -2.86 -13.12 4.94
N ASP A 32 -2.63 -13.44 6.22
CA ASP A 32 -2.06 -12.49 7.17
C ASP A 32 -0.56 -12.30 6.98
N ASP A 33 0.12 -13.34 6.49
CA ASP A 33 1.55 -13.31 6.18
C ASP A 33 1.86 -12.38 4.98
N GLU A 34 0.85 -12.10 4.14
CA GLU A 34 0.94 -11.15 3.03
C GLU A 34 0.40 -9.76 3.40
N GLY A 35 0.04 -9.56 4.67
CA GLY A 35 -0.54 -8.34 5.20
C GLY A 35 0.47 -7.25 5.57
N PRO A 36 -0.02 -6.01 5.76
CA PRO A 36 0.81 -4.94 6.31
C PRO A 36 1.23 -5.25 7.76
N LEU A 37 2.44 -4.82 8.12
CA LEU A 37 3.00 -5.02 9.46
C LEU A 37 2.99 -3.72 10.28
N ILE A 38 2.76 -3.86 11.59
CA ILE A 38 3.00 -2.80 12.58
C ILE A 38 4.17 -3.23 13.45
N LEU A 39 5.22 -2.41 13.48
CA LEU A 39 6.39 -2.61 14.32
C LEU A 39 6.44 -1.48 15.36
N CYS A 40 6.54 -1.84 16.64
CA CYS A 40 6.56 -0.89 17.74
C CYS A 40 7.64 -1.28 18.75
N SER A 41 8.43 -0.32 19.20
CA SER A 41 9.46 -0.51 20.23
C SER A 41 8.89 -0.54 21.64
N THR A 42 7.68 -0.01 21.85
CA THR A 42 7.00 -0.03 23.14
C THR A 42 6.42 -1.42 23.40
N PRO A 43 6.89 -2.16 24.42
CA PRO A 43 6.35 -3.46 24.75
C PRO A 43 4.85 -3.38 25.04
N HIS A 44 4.08 -4.36 24.57
CA HIS A 44 2.64 -4.48 24.82
C HIS A 44 1.78 -3.30 24.35
N ALA A 45 2.26 -2.51 23.37
CA ALA A 45 1.51 -1.40 22.77
C ALA A 45 0.15 -1.81 22.17
N PHE A 46 0.04 -3.06 21.71
CA PHE A 46 -1.16 -3.70 21.22
C PHE A 46 -1.02 -5.21 21.47
N THR A 47 -2.14 -5.89 21.72
CA THR A 47 -2.15 -7.30 22.15
C THR A 47 -2.47 -8.28 21.03
N ASP A 48 -3.08 -7.80 19.95
CA ASP A 48 -3.53 -8.60 18.82
C ASP A 48 -3.54 -7.73 17.55
N ARG A 49 -4.18 -8.22 16.50
CA ARG A 49 -4.42 -7.54 15.23
C ARG A 49 -5.03 -6.18 15.44
N VAL A 50 -4.45 -5.22 14.72
CA VAL A 50 -4.99 -3.87 14.60
C VAL A 50 -5.73 -3.80 13.28
N ARG A 51 -7.04 -3.53 13.31
CA ARG A 51 -7.77 -3.33 12.06
C ARG A 51 -7.28 -2.06 11.39
N ALA A 52 -7.27 -2.01 10.06
CA ALA A 52 -6.83 -0.83 9.32
C ALA A 52 -7.55 0.47 9.75
N THR A 53 -8.82 0.39 10.15
CA THR A 53 -9.59 1.55 10.62
C THR A 53 -9.20 2.02 12.02
N GLU A 54 -8.48 1.21 12.80
CA GLU A 54 -8.06 1.52 14.18
C GLU A 54 -6.67 2.17 14.23
N VAL A 55 -5.91 2.11 13.13
CA VAL A 55 -4.52 2.61 13.06
C VAL A 55 -4.43 4.07 13.53
N LYS A 56 -5.38 4.93 13.14
CA LYS A 56 -5.42 6.33 13.59
C LYS A 56 -5.49 6.42 15.12
N ALA A 57 -6.42 5.70 15.74
CA ALA A 57 -6.63 5.74 17.18
C ALA A 57 -5.38 5.21 17.92
N LEU A 58 -4.78 4.13 17.41
CA LEU A 58 -3.53 3.58 17.94
C LEU A 58 -2.39 4.62 17.91
N LEU A 59 -2.19 5.30 16.77
CA LEU A 59 -1.14 6.31 16.64
C LEU A 59 -1.33 7.49 17.61
N LEU A 60 -2.57 7.93 17.78
CA LEU A 60 -2.92 8.99 18.73
C LEU A 60 -2.65 8.58 20.17
N GLN A 61 -3.06 7.36 20.56
CA GLN A 61 -2.76 6.80 21.87
C GLN A 61 -1.25 6.68 22.13
N LEU A 62 -0.48 6.20 21.17
CA LEU A 62 0.98 6.08 21.29
C LEU A 62 1.69 7.44 21.38
N ALA A 63 1.09 8.49 20.82
CA ALA A 63 1.58 9.85 20.92
C ALA A 63 1.14 10.58 22.21
N GLY A 64 0.29 9.97 23.04
CA GLY A 64 -0.29 10.62 24.22
C GLY A 64 -1.31 11.73 23.88
N LEU A 65 -1.91 11.64 22.70
CA LEU A 65 -2.88 12.60 22.17
C LEU A 65 -4.25 11.91 22.15
N HIS A 66 -5.04 12.05 23.21
CA HIS A 66 -6.39 11.44 23.29
C HIS A 66 -7.46 12.35 22.72
#